data_AF-A0A815KTF4-F1
#
_entry.id   AF-A0A815KTF4-F1
#
_cell.length_a   1.000
_cell.length_b   1.000
_cell.length_c   1.000
_cell.angle_alpha   90.00
_cell.angle_beta   90.00
_cell.angle_gamma   90.00
#
_symmetry.space_group_name_H-M   'P 1'
#
loop_
_entity.id
_entity.type
_entity.pdbx_description
1 polymer ?
#
loop_
_entity_poly.entity_id
_entity_poly.type
_entity_poly.pdbx_seq_one_letter_code
_entity_poly.pdbx_strand_id
1 'polypeptide(L)'
;MRKSFVANNNILIRASARITQPYNCTLHGDKWIIITTIFHPTLAIRKFLLLPTPWNLIVIGDRKTPQDWISNITDQSRLVYLSIDEQLKLDFKLIDYLPEKSYARKNIGYLVAIQCGARIIYESDDDNLLDTNDIQVLPKQSSPEDVPWFSFHRQRSPFINIYGSFGQPNIWPRGFPVEEFKNITEDGWSTLRQRQVNEPVNAYIQQYLADLDPDVDAIYRLGHSMTLGKIRFDRQQQPIALEPHTYSPYNTQNTITHYEAFWGLYLPVTTTFRVCDIWRSYWVQRLLWDIGGHLVFGTATVKQHRNAHSYVKDMDEEQQMYHQSGKFVRFLDKWQSSLPTLFERISQISRDIAQQQFWDKSETDMIDAWLTDLHRIGYTPPIPITTPQDKKLSSSLQKRAAVCVTDVTECINEAWRITEQKIRKRLKGDIDVFLYLSSTMRIDQLSTVPLETRLTDVRRYTATTKIIYEDREVDPRLPSTCKVDSSLTDYKISLYYQQLWALAQCYKVVKEYEQKMNIEYQLLIRSRVSVVFGRVPSTYERNGIMNVNTTILIPSANYSNGYNDGFAIGPIDQMSHYMLRWYKLQKCHSGILHPETFLKHILQTHTTFQVDNETSDDVIQRGQNQCH
;
A
#
# COMPACT_ATOMS: atom_id res chain seq x y z
N MET A 1 19.40 -26.31 -29.59
CA MET A 1 20.05 -27.23 -28.62
C MET A 1 19.36 -27.06 -27.28
N ARG A 2 18.47 -27.99 -26.93
CA ARG A 2 17.76 -28.03 -25.65
C ARG A 2 18.69 -28.68 -24.62
N LYS A 3 19.12 -27.95 -23.60
CA LYS A 3 19.64 -28.55 -22.36
C LYS A 3 18.54 -28.49 -21.31
N SER A 4 18.02 -29.67 -21.01
CA SER A 4 17.14 -29.97 -19.90
C SER A 4 17.78 -29.53 -18.59
N PHE A 5 17.11 -28.66 -17.84
CA PHE A 5 17.34 -28.52 -16.40
C PHE A 5 16.88 -29.82 -15.75
N VAL A 6 17.84 -30.58 -15.24
CA VAL A 6 17.59 -31.77 -14.43
C VAL A 6 17.07 -31.28 -13.08
N ALA A 7 15.78 -31.47 -12.85
CA ALA A 7 15.19 -31.37 -11.53
C ALA A 7 15.86 -32.42 -10.62
N ASN A 8 16.36 -31.98 -9.46
CA ASN A 8 16.87 -32.85 -8.42
C ASN A 8 15.73 -33.70 -7.85
N ASN A 9 15.50 -34.87 -8.43
CA ASN A 9 14.62 -35.92 -7.91
C ASN A 9 15.28 -36.61 -6.70
N ASN A 10 15.34 -35.93 -5.56
CA ASN A 10 15.76 -36.52 -4.27
C ASN A 10 14.80 -36.18 -3.12
N ILE A 11 13.50 -36.14 -3.41
CA ILE A 11 12.45 -36.12 -2.37
C ILE A 11 11.67 -37.42 -2.50
N LEU A 12 12.19 -38.48 -1.90
CA LEU A 12 11.48 -39.69 -1.47
C LEU A 12 12.50 -40.61 -0.77
N ILE A 13 13.13 -40.10 0.30
CA ILE A 13 13.76 -40.99 1.27
C ILE A 13 12.63 -41.54 2.12
N ARG A 14 12.40 -42.85 2.00
CA ARG A 14 11.51 -43.64 2.85
C ARG A 14 11.73 -43.26 4.32
N ALA A 15 10.67 -42.80 4.98
CA ALA A 15 10.64 -42.50 6.39
C ALA A 15 11.00 -43.76 7.20
N SER A 16 12.25 -43.85 7.66
CA SER A 16 12.52 -44.50 8.94
C SER A 16 11.75 -43.72 9.99
N ALA A 17 10.95 -44.39 10.83
CA ALA A 17 10.20 -43.72 11.89
C ALA A 17 11.15 -42.83 12.71
N ARG A 18 10.97 -41.51 12.62
CA ARG A 18 11.73 -40.53 13.38
C ARG A 18 11.46 -40.79 14.85
N ILE A 19 12.50 -40.89 15.67
CA ILE A 19 12.32 -40.93 17.12
C ILE A 19 11.91 -39.53 17.53
N THR A 20 10.61 -39.32 17.72
CA THR A 20 10.05 -38.02 18.08
C THR A 20 9.83 -37.89 19.59
N GLN A 21 9.87 -36.65 20.06
CA GLN A 21 9.54 -36.27 21.42
C GLN A 21 8.62 -35.04 21.37
N PRO A 22 7.53 -35.02 22.16
CA PRO A 22 6.75 -33.81 22.34
C PRO A 22 7.65 -32.68 22.84
N TYR A 23 7.50 -31.49 22.28
CA TYR A 23 8.20 -30.33 22.83
C TYR A 23 7.61 -30.00 24.20
N ASN A 24 8.46 -29.87 25.22
CA ASN A 24 8.05 -29.39 26.53
C ASN A 24 8.43 -27.91 26.65
N CYS A 25 7.44 -27.05 26.90
CA CYS A 25 7.66 -25.61 26.99
C CYS A 25 8.50 -25.29 28.23
N THR A 26 9.74 -24.87 28.01
CA THR A 26 10.62 -24.37 29.09
C THR A 26 10.28 -22.94 29.46
N LEU A 27 9.72 -22.19 28.51
CA LEU A 27 9.26 -20.82 28.66
C LEU A 27 7.81 -20.71 28.21
N HIS A 28 7.03 -19.92 28.94
CA HIS A 28 5.66 -19.56 28.59
C HIS A 28 5.54 -18.05 28.48
N GLY A 29 4.61 -17.57 27.66
CA GLY A 29 4.30 -16.15 27.60
C GLY A 29 3.56 -15.75 26.34
N ASP A 30 3.03 -14.53 26.35
CA ASP A 30 2.18 -14.02 25.29
C ASP A 30 2.97 -13.44 24.10
N LYS A 31 4.22 -13.04 24.29
CA LYS A 31 5.01 -12.27 23.33
C LYS A 31 6.27 -13.02 22.92
N TRP A 32 6.40 -13.35 21.64
CA TRP A 32 7.51 -14.14 21.12
C TRP A 32 8.19 -13.48 19.92
N ILE A 33 9.51 -13.57 19.86
CA ILE A 33 10.35 -13.15 18.74
C ILE A 33 10.89 -14.41 18.07
N ILE A 34 10.76 -14.53 16.76
CA ILE A 34 11.16 -15.73 16.01
C ILE A 34 12.19 -15.36 14.96
N ILE A 35 13.36 -15.98 15.06
CA ILE A 35 14.51 -15.70 14.20
C ILE A 35 15.14 -17.01 13.75
N THR A 36 15.62 -17.05 12.50
CA THR A 36 16.56 -18.06 12.02
C THR A 36 17.95 -17.47 11.92
N THR A 37 19.01 -18.25 12.16
CA THR A 37 20.38 -17.75 12.00
C THR A 37 21.33 -18.83 11.50
N ILE A 38 22.33 -18.41 10.72
CA ILE A 38 23.51 -19.21 10.36
C ILE A 38 24.82 -18.57 10.85
N PHE A 39 24.72 -17.53 11.69
CA PHE A 39 25.83 -16.72 12.16
C PHE A 39 25.96 -16.82 13.70
N HIS A 40 27.05 -16.30 14.26
CA HIS A 40 27.16 -16.10 15.71
C HIS A 40 26.14 -15.05 16.19
N PRO A 41 25.79 -15.02 17.50
CA PRO A 41 24.84 -14.05 18.02
C PRO A 41 25.20 -12.60 17.69
N THR A 42 24.35 -11.96 16.88
CA THR A 42 24.54 -10.58 16.43
C THR A 42 24.13 -9.57 17.51
N LEU A 43 24.42 -8.29 17.27
CA LEU A 43 23.94 -7.21 18.13
C LEU A 43 22.41 -7.16 18.20
N ALA A 44 21.70 -7.51 17.12
CA ALA A 44 20.25 -7.57 17.11
C ALA A 44 19.72 -8.62 18.09
N ILE A 45 20.27 -9.85 18.06
CA ILE A 45 19.94 -10.92 19.01
C ILE A 45 20.15 -10.47 20.45
N ARG A 46 21.32 -9.87 20.73
CA ARG A 46 21.64 -9.36 22.08
C ARG A 46 20.66 -8.27 22.52
N LYS A 47 20.27 -7.37 21.62
CA LYS A 47 19.29 -6.31 21.90
C LYS A 47 17.91 -6.87 22.22
N PHE A 48 17.44 -7.92 21.53
CA PHE A 48 16.16 -8.57 21.85
C PHE A 48 16.12 -9.19 23.27
N LEU A 49 17.25 -9.70 23.74
CA LEU A 49 17.41 -10.20 25.12
C LEU A 49 17.57 -9.09 26.17
N LEU A 50 17.60 -7.82 25.76
CA LEU A 50 17.70 -6.66 26.66
C LEU A 50 16.48 -5.73 26.59
N LEU A 51 15.43 -6.11 25.87
CA LEU A 51 14.23 -5.30 25.76
C LEU A 51 13.58 -5.06 27.14
N PRO A 52 13.07 -3.84 27.39
CA PRO A 52 12.32 -3.54 28.61
C PRO A 52 11.06 -4.40 28.74
N THR A 53 10.29 -4.56 27.65
CA THR A 53 9.21 -5.54 27.60
C THR A 53 9.79 -6.95 27.49
N PRO A 54 9.38 -7.89 28.36
CA PRO A 54 9.88 -9.25 28.30
C PRO A 54 9.27 -10.00 27.12
N TRP A 55 10.00 -10.08 26.01
CA TRP A 55 9.69 -10.96 24.89
C TRP A 55 10.47 -12.27 25.02
N ASN A 56 9.83 -13.42 24.82
CA ASN A 56 10.56 -14.67 24.68
C ASN A 56 11.17 -14.71 23.28
N LEU A 57 12.42 -15.14 23.16
CA LEU A 57 13.13 -15.24 21.89
C LEU A 57 13.31 -16.72 21.52
N ILE A 58 12.84 -17.14 20.35
CA ILE A 58 13.21 -18.41 19.74
C ILE A 58 14.18 -18.17 18.60
N VAL A 59 15.31 -18.87 18.65
CA VAL A 59 16.28 -18.92 17.56
C VAL A 59 16.34 -20.32 16.98
N ILE A 60 16.03 -20.42 15.68
CA ILE A 60 16.10 -21.64 14.89
C ILE A 60 17.44 -21.69 14.16
N GLY A 61 18.31 -22.60 14.58
CA GLY A 61 19.60 -22.84 13.93
C GLY A 61 19.47 -23.69 12.66
N ASP A 62 20.54 -23.76 11.89
CA ASP A 62 20.73 -24.67 10.76
C ASP A 62 22.13 -25.27 10.82
N ARG A 63 22.52 -26.12 9.87
CA ARG A 63 23.83 -26.80 9.82
C ARG A 63 25.02 -25.83 9.82
N LYS A 64 24.83 -24.61 9.33
CA LYS A 64 25.88 -23.58 9.30
C LYS A 64 25.98 -22.78 10.60
N THR A 65 25.00 -22.87 11.50
CA THR A 65 25.04 -22.16 12.77
C THR A 65 26.19 -22.70 13.62
N PRO A 66 26.99 -21.82 14.25
CA PRO A 66 28.08 -22.24 15.13
C PRO A 66 27.60 -23.18 16.24
N GLN A 67 28.36 -24.24 16.53
CA GLN A 67 28.00 -25.22 17.57
C GLN A 67 28.04 -24.62 18.98
N ASP A 68 28.89 -23.61 19.18
CA ASP A 68 29.04 -22.84 20.42
C ASP A 68 28.07 -21.64 20.48
N TRP A 69 27.06 -21.56 19.61
CA TRP A 69 26.17 -20.40 19.51
C TRP A 69 25.51 -20.07 20.86
N ILE A 70 24.97 -21.08 21.56
CA ILE A 70 24.30 -20.90 22.85
C ILE A 70 25.26 -20.46 23.96
N SER A 71 26.50 -20.98 23.97
CA SER A 71 27.52 -20.58 24.95
C SER A 71 27.99 -19.13 24.77
N ASN A 72 27.75 -18.52 23.60
CA ASN A 72 28.05 -17.10 23.34
C ASN A 72 26.95 -16.14 23.81
N ILE A 73 25.86 -16.67 24.40
CA ILE A 73 24.78 -15.90 25.01
C ILE A 73 24.90 -15.96 26.54
N THR A 74 25.04 -14.78 27.16
CA THR A 74 25.20 -14.65 28.61
C THR A 74 23.88 -14.84 29.38
N ASP A 75 22.79 -14.22 28.92
CA ASP A 75 21.46 -14.35 29.54
C ASP A 75 20.55 -15.20 28.63
N GLN A 76 20.16 -16.37 29.13
CA GLN A 76 19.33 -17.34 28.43
C GLN A 76 17.94 -17.46 29.06
N SER A 77 17.60 -16.62 30.05
CA SER A 77 16.35 -16.71 30.83
C SER A 77 15.08 -16.58 30.00
N ARG A 78 15.17 -15.92 28.84
CA ARG A 78 14.08 -15.73 27.87
C ARG A 78 14.37 -16.31 26.49
N LEU A 79 15.39 -17.17 26.39
CA LEU A 79 15.86 -17.70 25.12
C LEU A 79 15.52 -19.19 25.00
N VAL A 80 14.94 -19.56 23.86
CA VAL A 80 14.89 -20.93 23.36
C VAL A 80 15.77 -20.99 22.11
N TYR A 81 16.82 -21.80 22.14
CA TYR A 81 17.61 -22.13 20.97
C TYR A 81 17.28 -23.55 20.54
N LEU A 82 16.99 -23.73 19.25
CA LEU A 82 16.75 -25.05 18.66
C LEU A 82 17.79 -25.29 17.57
N SER A 83 18.79 -26.11 17.89
CA SER A 83 19.73 -26.64 16.90
C SER A 83 19.01 -27.50 15.87
N ILE A 84 19.66 -27.75 14.74
CA ILE A 84 19.11 -28.60 13.68
C ILE A 84 18.77 -30.02 14.20
N ASP A 85 19.59 -30.58 15.09
CA ASP A 85 19.38 -31.93 15.61
C ASP A 85 18.26 -31.98 16.66
N GLU A 86 18.03 -30.89 17.40
CA GLU A 86 16.87 -30.76 18.30
C GLU A 86 15.57 -30.58 17.52
N GLN A 87 15.58 -29.77 16.45
CA GLN A 87 14.43 -29.62 15.55
C GLN A 87 13.98 -30.98 15.03
N LEU A 88 14.92 -31.81 14.55
CA LEU A 88 14.62 -33.14 14.01
C LEU A 88 14.08 -34.14 15.04
N LYS A 89 14.03 -33.81 16.34
CA LYS A 89 13.40 -34.66 17.37
C LYS A 89 11.98 -34.22 17.71
N LEU A 90 11.55 -33.01 17.34
CA LEU A 90 10.25 -32.47 17.74
C LEU A 90 9.09 -33.19 17.06
N ASP A 91 8.05 -33.55 17.79
CA ASP A 91 6.92 -34.33 17.27
C ASP A 91 5.98 -33.57 16.29
N PHE A 92 6.42 -32.53 15.57
CA PHE A 92 5.60 -31.84 14.55
C PHE A 92 5.57 -32.59 13.21
N LYS A 93 4.38 -32.72 12.61
CA LYS A 93 4.20 -33.37 11.30
C LYS A 93 4.88 -32.59 10.18
N LEU A 94 4.85 -31.26 10.25
CA LEU A 94 5.44 -30.40 9.22
C LEU A 94 6.95 -30.64 9.06
N ILE A 95 7.65 -31.06 10.12
CA ILE A 95 9.10 -31.27 10.11
C ILE A 95 9.53 -32.33 9.10
N ASP A 96 8.68 -33.33 8.85
CA ASP A 96 8.97 -34.40 7.89
C ASP A 96 9.08 -33.88 6.44
N TYR A 97 8.59 -32.65 6.19
CA TYR A 97 8.65 -31.99 4.89
C TYR A 97 9.70 -30.88 4.80
N LEU A 98 10.30 -30.44 5.92
CA LEU A 98 11.18 -29.27 5.96
C LEU A 98 12.63 -29.63 5.59
N PRO A 99 13.16 -29.16 4.44
CA PRO A 99 14.54 -29.42 4.07
C PRO A 99 15.51 -28.68 5.01
N GLU A 100 16.71 -29.22 5.19
CA GLU A 100 17.83 -28.49 5.78
C GLU A 100 18.28 -27.34 4.86
N LYS A 101 18.98 -26.33 5.39
CA LYS A 101 19.43 -25.14 4.64
C LYS A 101 18.27 -24.38 4.00
N SER A 102 17.14 -24.34 4.70
CA SER A 102 15.91 -23.71 4.22
C SER A 102 15.34 -22.77 5.25
N TYR A 103 15.00 -21.57 4.78
CA TYR A 103 14.35 -20.55 5.60
C TYR A 103 12.97 -20.98 6.12
N ALA A 104 12.30 -21.90 5.41
CA ALA A 104 11.02 -22.45 5.84
C ALA A 104 11.09 -23.19 7.20
N ARG A 105 12.29 -23.51 7.70
CA ARG A 105 12.47 -24.02 9.08
C ARG A 105 12.02 -23.05 10.16
N LYS A 106 11.90 -21.76 9.86
CA LYS A 106 11.28 -20.76 10.75
C LYS A 106 9.87 -21.17 11.19
N ASN A 107 9.15 -21.96 10.37
CA ASN A 107 7.84 -22.56 10.72
C ASN A 107 7.86 -23.34 12.04
N ILE A 108 8.98 -24.01 12.37
CA ILE A 108 9.13 -24.75 13.63
C ILE A 108 9.07 -23.80 14.82
N GLY A 109 9.73 -22.63 14.71
CA GLY A 109 9.69 -21.60 15.75
C GLY A 109 8.28 -21.08 16.00
N TYR A 110 7.47 -20.93 14.94
CA TYR A 110 6.05 -20.55 15.10
C TYR A 110 5.26 -21.60 15.87
N LEU A 111 5.37 -22.89 15.51
CA LEU A 111 4.65 -23.96 16.21
C LEU A 111 5.03 -24.01 17.69
N VAL A 112 6.32 -23.91 18.00
CA VAL A 112 6.82 -23.90 19.38
C VAL A 112 6.27 -22.69 20.15
N ALA A 113 6.34 -21.48 19.59
CA ALA A 113 5.82 -20.28 20.23
C ALA A 113 4.31 -20.39 20.53
N ILE A 114 3.53 -20.84 19.54
CA ILE A 114 2.08 -21.01 19.67
C ILE A 114 1.75 -22.03 20.75
N GLN A 115 2.43 -23.19 20.75
CA GLN A 115 2.27 -24.22 21.77
C GLN A 115 2.58 -23.68 23.18
N CYS A 116 3.55 -22.78 23.29
CA CYS A 116 3.98 -22.19 24.56
C CYS A 116 3.23 -20.91 24.96
N GLY A 117 2.09 -20.64 24.32
CA GLY A 117 1.14 -19.62 24.75
C GLY A 117 1.23 -18.28 24.02
N ALA A 118 1.95 -18.20 22.89
CA ALA A 118 2.02 -16.97 22.12
C ALA A 118 0.64 -16.37 21.81
N ARG A 119 0.54 -15.05 21.94
CA ARG A 119 -0.58 -14.22 21.48
C ARG A 119 -0.13 -13.19 20.46
N ILE A 120 1.15 -12.84 20.47
CA ILE A 120 1.80 -11.92 19.54
C ILE A 120 3.16 -12.52 19.16
N ILE A 121 3.40 -12.63 17.86
CA ILE A 121 4.69 -13.06 17.30
C ILE A 121 5.30 -11.90 16.52
N TYR A 122 6.54 -11.56 16.85
CA TYR A 122 7.40 -10.66 16.09
C TYR A 122 8.39 -11.48 15.26
N GLU A 123 8.30 -11.38 13.94
CA GLU A 123 9.21 -12.00 12.99
C GLU A 123 10.34 -11.02 12.67
N SER A 124 11.58 -11.44 12.91
CA SER A 124 12.77 -10.67 12.57
C SER A 124 13.85 -11.56 11.96
N ASP A 125 14.84 -10.93 11.35
CA ASP A 125 16.12 -11.54 11.01
C ASP A 125 17.21 -11.02 11.98
N ASP A 126 18.39 -11.67 11.96
CA ASP A 126 19.50 -11.35 12.85
C ASP A 126 20.35 -10.14 12.39
N ASP A 127 20.06 -9.57 11.22
CA ASP A 127 20.67 -8.36 10.67
C ASP A 127 19.78 -7.10 10.78
N ASN A 128 18.61 -7.24 11.40
CA ASN A 128 17.68 -6.15 11.67
C ASN A 128 17.86 -5.60 13.08
N LEU A 129 18.60 -4.49 13.19
CA LEU A 129 18.81 -3.82 14.46
C LEU A 129 17.64 -2.88 14.76
N LEU A 130 16.90 -3.13 15.85
CA LEU A 130 15.89 -2.19 16.34
C LEU A 130 16.50 -0.79 16.51
N ASP A 131 15.83 0.22 15.98
CA ASP A 131 16.21 1.63 16.16
C ASP A 131 15.57 2.22 17.42
N THR A 132 14.45 1.65 17.84
CA THR A 132 13.72 1.99 19.06
C THR A 132 14.29 1.25 20.29
N ASN A 133 13.82 1.65 21.48
CA ASN A 133 14.17 0.97 22.74
C ASN A 133 13.36 -0.31 22.97
N ASP A 134 12.24 -0.48 22.27
CA ASP A 134 11.38 -1.66 22.36
C ASP A 134 10.68 -1.95 21.02
N ILE A 135 10.08 -3.13 20.89
CA ILE A 135 9.25 -3.51 19.74
C ILE A 135 7.92 -2.75 19.82
N GLN A 136 7.64 -1.93 18.82
CA GLN A 136 6.37 -1.23 18.69
C GLN A 136 5.29 -2.20 18.21
N VAL A 137 4.18 -2.28 18.93
CA VAL A 137 3.02 -3.13 18.58
C VAL A 137 1.76 -2.29 18.62
N LEU A 138 1.00 -2.24 17.52
CA LEU A 138 -0.34 -1.64 17.55
C LEU A 138 -1.34 -2.59 18.22
N PRO A 139 -2.36 -2.07 18.93
CA PRO A 139 -3.45 -2.89 19.44
C PRO A 139 -4.13 -3.67 18.31
N LYS A 140 -4.54 -4.91 18.59
CA LYS A 140 -5.24 -5.76 17.61
C LYS A 140 -6.50 -5.10 17.04
N GLN A 141 -7.20 -4.31 17.86
CA GLN A 141 -8.30 -3.43 17.49
C GLN A 141 -7.81 -1.99 17.65
N SER A 142 -7.47 -1.35 16.54
CA SER A 142 -6.78 -0.06 16.56
C SER A 142 -7.76 1.10 16.60
N SER A 143 -7.46 2.17 17.35
CA SER A 143 -8.22 3.42 17.31
C SER A 143 -7.93 4.21 16.02
N PRO A 144 -8.77 5.20 15.64
CA PRO A 144 -8.44 6.11 14.55
C PRO A 144 -7.13 6.88 14.75
N GLU A 145 -6.63 7.05 15.97
CA GLU A 145 -5.32 7.66 16.21
C GLU A 145 -4.17 6.68 15.92
N ASP A 146 -4.36 5.39 16.25
CA ASP A 146 -3.37 4.33 15.99
C ASP A 146 -3.17 4.10 14.49
N VAL A 147 -4.28 4.00 13.74
CA VAL A 147 -4.30 3.76 12.29
C VAL A 147 -5.26 4.74 11.63
N PRO A 148 -4.80 5.95 11.28
CA PRO A 148 -5.64 7.02 10.73
C PRO A 148 -5.89 6.91 9.22
N TRP A 149 -5.14 6.05 8.51
CA TRP A 149 -5.17 5.99 7.05
C TRP A 149 -5.49 4.60 6.54
N PHE A 150 -6.24 4.56 5.44
CA PHE A 150 -6.36 3.40 4.58
C PHE A 150 -5.70 3.68 3.24
N SER A 151 -5.03 2.68 2.68
CA SER A 151 -4.65 2.67 1.27
C SER A 151 -5.54 1.72 0.48
N PHE A 152 -5.84 2.12 -0.75
CA PHE A 152 -6.81 1.44 -1.60
C PHE A 152 -6.35 1.36 -3.05
N HIS A 153 -6.55 0.24 -3.72
CA HIS A 153 -6.18 0.09 -5.13
C HIS A 153 -7.09 0.91 -6.07
N ARG A 154 -6.62 1.10 -7.32
CA ARG A 154 -7.40 1.72 -8.42
C ARG A 154 -7.79 0.66 -9.45
N GLN A 155 -8.84 0.88 -10.24
CA GLN A 155 -9.35 -0.16 -11.17
C GLN A 155 -8.32 -0.79 -12.12
N ARG A 156 -7.25 -0.06 -12.45
CA ARG A 156 -6.19 -0.52 -13.37
C ARG A 156 -5.23 -1.53 -12.76
N SER A 157 -5.04 -1.53 -11.44
CA SER A 157 -4.12 -2.44 -10.76
C SER A 157 -4.56 -2.69 -9.32
N PRO A 158 -4.61 -3.96 -8.85
CA PRO A 158 -4.86 -4.28 -7.45
C PRO A 158 -3.65 -3.99 -6.55
N PHE A 159 -2.52 -3.58 -7.12
CA PHE A 159 -1.28 -3.33 -6.40
C PHE A 159 -1.11 -1.88 -5.99
N ILE A 160 -0.47 -1.67 -4.85
CA ILE A 160 0.03 -0.36 -4.41
C ILE A 160 1.51 -0.46 -4.02
N ASN A 161 2.30 0.57 -4.34
CA ASN A 161 3.66 0.67 -3.82
C ASN A 161 3.65 1.38 -2.47
N ILE A 162 3.46 0.63 -1.39
CA ILE A 162 3.30 1.24 -0.06
C ILE A 162 4.53 2.08 0.37
N TYR A 163 5.74 1.79 -0.13
CA TYR A 163 6.96 2.56 0.21
C TYR A 163 6.85 4.04 -0.19
N GLY A 164 6.10 4.36 -1.25
CA GLY A 164 5.81 5.74 -1.62
C GLY A 164 5.08 6.50 -0.53
N SER A 165 4.10 5.87 0.13
CA SER A 165 3.40 6.45 1.27
C SER A 165 4.35 6.80 2.43
N PHE A 166 5.50 6.14 2.52
CA PHE A 166 6.53 6.41 3.52
C PHE A 166 7.70 7.24 2.96
N GLY A 167 7.45 8.06 1.94
CA GLY A 167 8.40 9.05 1.41
C GLY A 167 9.40 8.49 0.40
N GLN A 168 9.23 7.24 -0.04
CA GLN A 168 10.18 6.57 -0.91
C GLN A 168 9.46 6.02 -2.18
N PRO A 169 9.00 6.89 -3.09
CA PRO A 169 8.21 6.49 -4.26
C PRO A 169 9.01 5.81 -5.37
N ASN A 170 10.34 6.00 -5.38
CA ASN A 170 11.24 5.48 -6.42
C ASN A 170 11.77 4.07 -6.12
N ILE A 171 11.36 3.49 -5.00
CA ILE A 171 11.73 2.13 -4.57
C ILE A 171 10.45 1.34 -4.34
N TRP A 172 10.53 0.02 -4.37
CA TRP A 172 9.37 -0.85 -4.18
C TRP A 172 9.72 -2.05 -3.28
N PRO A 173 8.74 -2.58 -2.54
CA PRO A 173 8.97 -3.77 -1.73
C PRO A 173 9.26 -5.00 -2.62
N ARG A 174 10.15 -5.89 -2.18
CA ARG A 174 10.42 -7.16 -2.84
C ARG A 174 9.11 -7.92 -3.05
N GLY A 175 8.90 -8.43 -4.26
CA GLY A 175 7.65 -9.08 -4.64
C GLY A 175 6.71 -8.28 -5.50
N PHE A 176 6.90 -6.96 -5.54
CA PHE A 176 6.10 -6.09 -6.40
C PHE A 176 6.24 -6.55 -7.86
N PRO A 177 5.15 -6.76 -8.61
CA PRO A 177 5.25 -7.32 -9.95
C PRO A 177 5.92 -6.35 -10.91
N VAL A 178 6.93 -6.84 -11.64
CA VAL A 178 7.74 -6.01 -12.54
C VAL A 178 6.92 -5.46 -13.71
N GLU A 179 5.87 -6.17 -14.15
CA GLU A 179 4.97 -5.68 -15.19
C GLU A 179 4.12 -4.49 -14.73
N GLU A 180 3.99 -4.30 -13.41
CA GLU A 180 3.27 -3.20 -12.78
C GLU A 180 4.20 -2.00 -12.52
N PHE A 181 5.50 -2.06 -12.83
CA PHE A 181 6.40 -0.89 -12.68
C PHE A 181 6.00 0.28 -13.56
N LYS A 182 5.48 0.01 -14.76
CA LYS A 182 4.86 1.04 -15.58
C LYS A 182 3.66 1.66 -14.87
N ASN A 183 2.92 0.86 -14.10
CA ASN A 183 1.86 1.37 -13.25
C ASN A 183 2.44 2.15 -12.05
N ILE A 184 3.61 1.85 -11.48
CA ILE A 184 4.24 2.72 -10.45
C ILE A 184 4.47 4.15 -10.96
N THR A 185 4.95 4.31 -12.20
CA THR A 185 5.18 5.64 -12.81
C THR A 185 3.89 6.27 -13.32
N GLU A 186 2.93 5.44 -13.75
CA GLU A 186 1.68 5.89 -14.32
C GLU A 186 0.54 6.02 -13.32
N ASP A 187 0.68 5.50 -12.08
CA ASP A 187 -0.43 5.33 -11.14
C ASP A 187 -0.48 6.23 -9.94
N GLY A 188 0.64 6.88 -9.67
CA GLY A 188 0.86 7.36 -8.33
C GLY A 188 1.34 6.27 -7.42
N TRP A 189 2.34 6.61 -6.64
CA TRP A 189 2.94 5.70 -5.67
C TRP A 189 2.08 5.53 -4.41
N SER A 190 1.03 6.34 -4.19
CA SER A 190 0.03 6.04 -3.16
C SER A 190 -1.34 6.69 -3.38
N THR A 191 -2.35 5.93 -2.96
CA THR A 191 -3.75 6.33 -2.82
C THR A 191 -4.12 6.14 -1.37
N LEU A 192 -4.42 7.23 -0.68
CA LEU A 192 -4.74 7.23 0.75
C LEU A 192 -6.12 7.83 0.97
N ARG A 193 -6.86 7.30 1.93
CA ARG A 193 -8.03 7.96 2.48
C ARG A 193 -7.97 7.96 3.99
N GLN A 194 -8.50 9.01 4.59
CA GLN A 194 -8.63 9.03 6.03
C GLN A 194 -9.64 7.98 6.49
N ARG A 195 -9.32 7.30 7.59
CA ARG A 195 -10.23 6.40 8.30
C ARG A 195 -11.40 7.20 8.89
N GLN A 196 -12.60 6.65 8.78
CA GLN A 196 -13.76 7.22 9.46
C GLN A 196 -13.77 6.84 10.95
N VAL A 197 -14.32 7.70 11.81
CA VAL A 197 -14.32 7.51 13.28
C VAL A 197 -14.90 6.15 13.69
N ASN A 198 -15.96 5.68 13.02
CA ASN A 198 -16.66 4.44 13.36
C ASN A 198 -16.23 3.23 12.51
N GLU A 199 -15.18 3.38 11.70
CA GLU A 199 -14.66 2.29 10.86
C GLU A 199 -13.70 1.43 11.68
N PRO A 200 -13.98 0.14 11.90
CA PRO A 200 -13.09 -0.72 12.69
C PRO A 200 -11.85 -1.13 11.90
N VAL A 201 -10.69 -1.17 12.56
CA VAL A 201 -9.46 -1.74 12.01
C VAL A 201 -8.97 -2.84 12.94
N ASN A 202 -8.97 -4.07 12.42
CA ASN A 202 -8.37 -5.22 13.08
C ASN A 202 -6.94 -5.41 12.53
N ALA A 203 -5.94 -4.81 13.17
CA ALA A 203 -4.54 -4.82 12.75
C ALA A 203 -3.82 -6.14 13.08
N TYR A 204 -4.34 -7.25 12.56
CA TYR A 204 -3.85 -8.60 12.87
C TYR A 204 -2.45 -8.88 12.32
N ILE A 205 -2.05 -8.20 11.23
CA ILE A 205 -0.69 -8.26 10.68
C ILE A 205 -0.17 -6.83 10.55
N GLN A 206 1.03 -6.58 11.05
CA GLN A 206 1.65 -5.27 11.09
C GLN A 206 3.07 -5.38 10.54
N GLN A 207 3.32 -4.82 9.36
CA GLN A 207 4.65 -4.73 8.77
C GLN A 207 5.24 -3.36 9.07
N TYR A 208 6.38 -3.33 9.75
CA TYR A 208 7.16 -2.10 9.90
C TYR A 208 8.31 -2.09 8.89
N LEU A 209 8.76 -0.90 8.52
CA LEU A 209 9.79 -0.74 7.49
C LEU A 209 11.21 -0.86 8.08
N ALA A 210 12.19 -0.99 7.20
CA ALA A 210 13.61 -1.06 7.56
C ALA A 210 14.38 0.06 6.86
N ASP A 211 15.03 0.92 7.63
CA ASP A 211 15.92 1.93 7.08
C ASP A 211 17.25 1.32 6.59
N LEU A 212 17.99 2.12 5.83
CA LEU A 212 19.30 1.87 5.22
C LEU A 212 19.21 0.94 4.02
N ASP A 213 18.90 -0.33 4.24
CA ASP A 213 18.90 -1.37 3.21
C ASP A 213 17.61 -2.18 3.26
N PRO A 214 16.43 -1.56 2.96
CA PRO A 214 15.13 -2.24 3.01
C PRO A 214 15.03 -3.47 2.13
N ASP A 215 13.97 -4.24 2.36
CA ASP A 215 13.68 -5.43 1.56
C ASP A 215 13.14 -5.09 0.18
N VAL A 216 14.08 -4.86 -0.73
CA VAL A 216 13.90 -4.64 -2.16
C VAL A 216 14.50 -5.81 -2.95
N ASP A 217 13.98 -6.05 -4.15
CA ASP A 217 14.40 -7.15 -5.02
C ASP A 217 15.79 -6.96 -5.64
N ALA A 218 16.32 -8.02 -6.24
CA ALA A 218 17.62 -8.02 -6.89
C ALA A 218 17.71 -7.07 -8.09
N ILE A 219 16.61 -6.86 -8.85
CA ILE A 219 16.57 -5.88 -9.96
C ILE A 219 16.89 -4.49 -9.43
N TYR A 220 16.22 -4.05 -8.35
CA TYR A 220 16.50 -2.76 -7.73
C TYR A 220 17.94 -2.69 -7.24
N ARG A 221 18.43 -3.72 -6.54
CA ARG A 221 19.79 -3.75 -5.96
C ARG A 221 20.89 -3.64 -7.01
N LEU A 222 20.74 -4.36 -8.11
CA LEU A 222 21.67 -4.34 -9.24
C LEU A 222 21.62 -3.00 -9.98
N GLY A 223 20.42 -2.41 -10.15
CA GLY A 223 20.23 -1.14 -10.85
C GLY A 223 20.60 0.11 -10.05
N HIS A 224 20.52 0.07 -8.71
CA HIS A 224 20.60 1.25 -7.84
C HIS A 224 21.59 1.07 -6.68
N SER A 225 22.72 0.40 -6.91
CA SER A 225 23.72 0.05 -5.90
C SER A 225 24.21 1.24 -5.05
N MET A 226 24.26 2.45 -5.61
CA MET A 226 24.69 3.66 -4.89
C MET A 226 23.72 4.15 -3.81
N THR A 227 22.45 3.73 -3.88
CA THR A 227 21.37 4.12 -2.95
C THR A 227 21.25 3.18 -1.75
N LEU A 228 21.74 1.94 -1.88
CA LEU A 228 21.71 0.94 -0.81
C LEU A 228 22.51 1.44 0.41
N GLY A 229 21.99 1.18 1.60
CA GLY A 229 22.56 1.65 2.85
C GLY A 229 22.31 3.14 3.15
N LYS A 230 21.49 3.84 2.36
CA LYS A 230 21.18 5.27 2.54
C LYS A 230 19.69 5.58 2.56
N ILE A 231 18.83 4.59 2.29
CA ILE A 231 17.38 4.80 2.21
C ILE A 231 16.84 5.11 3.61
N ARG A 232 15.95 6.11 3.70
CA ARG A 232 15.30 6.54 4.95
C ARG A 232 13.83 6.77 4.71
N PHE A 233 12.99 6.08 5.45
CA PHE A 233 11.54 6.29 5.37
C PHE A 233 11.09 7.47 6.25
N ASP A 234 10.02 8.13 5.84
CA ASP A 234 9.39 9.21 6.59
C ASP A 234 8.90 8.72 7.96
N ARG A 235 9.56 9.19 9.03
CA ARG A 235 9.24 8.84 10.42
C ARG A 235 7.97 9.51 10.93
N GLN A 236 7.51 10.57 10.27
CA GLN A 236 6.26 11.25 10.62
C GLN A 236 5.04 10.57 10.01
N GLN A 237 5.22 9.68 9.04
CA GLN A 237 4.13 8.94 8.43
C GLN A 237 3.51 7.97 9.44
N GLN A 238 2.24 8.22 9.77
CA GLN A 238 1.44 7.37 10.63
C GLN A 238 1.07 6.05 9.94
N PRO A 239 0.71 4.99 10.71
CA PRO A 239 0.37 3.69 10.15
C PRO A 239 -0.79 3.73 9.14
N ILE A 240 -0.72 2.83 8.16
CA ILE A 240 -1.66 2.75 7.04
C ILE A 240 -2.19 1.32 6.93
N ALA A 241 -3.50 1.12 7.04
CA ALA A 241 -4.16 -0.16 6.76
C ALA A 241 -4.41 -0.34 5.26
N LEU A 242 -4.31 -1.56 4.75
CA LEU A 242 -4.77 -1.88 3.39
C LEU A 242 -6.24 -2.26 3.39
N GLU A 243 -7.00 -1.71 2.47
CA GLU A 243 -8.37 -2.15 2.22
C GLU A 243 -8.42 -3.53 1.54
N PRO A 244 -9.55 -4.25 1.65
CA PRO A 244 -9.82 -5.41 0.81
C PRO A 244 -9.59 -5.10 -0.69
N HIS A 245 -9.16 -6.12 -1.43
CA HIS A 245 -8.75 -6.03 -2.84
C HIS A 245 -7.51 -5.16 -3.12
N THR A 246 -6.83 -4.67 -2.08
CA THR A 246 -5.58 -3.89 -2.21
C THR A 246 -4.40 -4.70 -1.73
N TYR A 247 -3.42 -4.90 -2.60
CA TYR A 247 -2.25 -5.73 -2.32
C TYR A 247 -0.96 -4.90 -2.28
N SER A 248 -0.16 -5.14 -1.26
CA SER A 248 1.26 -4.80 -1.21
C SER A 248 2.00 -5.96 -0.57
N PRO A 249 3.13 -6.43 -1.11
CA PRO A 249 3.87 -7.50 -0.47
C PRO A 249 4.39 -7.04 0.90
N TYR A 250 4.45 -8.01 1.82
CA TYR A 250 5.09 -7.88 3.14
C TYR A 250 5.99 -9.09 3.36
N ASN A 251 6.89 -9.03 4.35
CA ASN A 251 7.92 -10.05 4.55
C ASN A 251 7.96 -10.55 6.01
N THR A 252 9.04 -11.24 6.38
CA THR A 252 9.27 -11.85 7.70
C THR A 252 10.36 -11.13 8.52
N GLN A 253 10.74 -9.91 8.12
CA GLN A 253 11.93 -9.24 8.65
C GLN A 253 11.62 -8.23 9.77
N ASN A 254 10.42 -7.66 9.80
CA ASN A 254 9.99 -6.69 10.80
C ASN A 254 8.47 -6.68 10.91
N THR A 255 7.92 -7.85 11.26
CA THR A 255 6.49 -8.15 11.08
C THR A 255 5.90 -8.67 12.36
N ILE A 256 4.80 -8.08 12.80
CA ILE A 256 4.03 -8.54 13.95
C ILE A 256 2.77 -9.22 13.47
N THR A 257 2.50 -10.38 14.02
CA THR A 257 1.27 -11.14 13.80
C THR A 257 0.58 -11.33 15.16
N HIS A 258 -0.71 -10.99 15.24
CA HIS A 258 -1.56 -11.32 16.39
C HIS A 258 -2.16 -12.72 16.23
N TYR A 259 -2.58 -13.31 17.36
CA TYR A 259 -3.15 -14.66 17.45
C TYR A 259 -4.17 -14.99 16.35
N GLU A 260 -5.07 -14.06 16.04
CA GLU A 260 -6.12 -14.23 15.02
C GLU A 260 -5.56 -14.55 13.61
N ALA A 261 -4.31 -14.21 13.32
CA ALA A 261 -3.65 -14.44 12.03
C ALA A 261 -2.52 -15.49 12.07
N PHE A 262 -2.32 -16.22 13.18
CA PHE A 262 -1.24 -17.22 13.27
C PHE A 262 -1.32 -18.35 12.24
N TRP A 263 -2.51 -18.69 11.75
CA TRP A 263 -2.66 -19.63 10.62
C TRP A 263 -1.85 -19.20 9.37
N GLY A 264 -1.65 -17.89 9.18
CA GLY A 264 -0.94 -17.29 8.06
C GLY A 264 0.57 -17.15 8.26
N LEU A 265 1.13 -17.62 9.39
CA LEU A 265 2.59 -17.59 9.61
C LEU A 265 3.34 -18.57 8.70
N TYR A 266 2.65 -19.57 8.17
CA TYR A 266 3.22 -20.60 7.30
C TYR A 266 4.03 -20.04 6.13
N LEU A 267 5.31 -20.39 6.10
CA LEU A 267 6.21 -20.14 4.98
C LEU A 267 6.20 -21.33 4.02
N PRO A 268 5.85 -21.12 2.74
CA PRO A 268 5.88 -22.18 1.74
C PRO A 268 7.26 -22.82 1.58
N VAL A 269 7.29 -24.13 1.37
CA VAL A 269 8.49 -24.96 1.41
C VAL A 269 9.01 -25.28 0.01
N THR A 270 8.11 -25.44 -0.98
CA THR A 270 8.46 -25.76 -2.38
C THR A 270 8.96 -24.55 -3.17
N THR A 271 8.81 -23.34 -2.63
CA THR A 271 9.36 -22.11 -3.20
C THR A 271 10.80 -21.85 -2.74
N THR A 272 11.54 -21.01 -3.47
CA THR A 272 12.89 -20.60 -3.06
C THR A 272 12.87 -19.76 -1.78
N PHE A 273 14.03 -19.64 -1.13
CA PHE A 273 14.21 -18.75 0.04
C PHE A 273 13.73 -17.31 -0.25
N ARG A 274 14.05 -16.78 -1.43
CA ARG A 274 13.70 -15.41 -1.81
C ARG A 274 12.23 -15.21 -2.21
N VAL A 275 11.44 -16.28 -2.28
CA VAL A 275 10.05 -16.24 -2.74
C VAL A 275 9.06 -16.60 -1.63
N CYS A 276 9.43 -17.48 -0.69
CA CYS A 276 8.51 -18.05 0.29
C CYS A 276 7.74 -17.01 1.13
N ASP A 277 8.43 -16.05 1.72
CA ASP A 277 7.84 -15.00 2.56
C ASP A 277 6.92 -14.05 1.78
N ILE A 278 7.33 -13.69 0.56
CA ILE A 278 6.56 -12.83 -0.32
C ILE A 278 5.30 -13.54 -0.81
N TRP A 279 5.40 -14.79 -1.21
CA TRP A 279 4.23 -15.53 -1.70
C TRP A 279 3.24 -15.82 -0.59
N ARG A 280 3.75 -16.12 0.62
CA ARG A 280 2.95 -16.11 1.85
C ARG A 280 2.17 -14.81 1.97
N SER A 281 2.83 -13.68 1.74
CA SER A 281 2.23 -12.36 1.91
C SER A 281 0.93 -12.19 1.12
N TYR A 282 0.83 -12.74 -0.10
CA TYR A 282 -0.32 -12.54 -0.96
C TYR A 282 -1.52 -13.42 -0.61
N TRP A 283 -1.33 -14.74 -0.41
CA TRP A 283 -2.45 -15.62 -0.09
C TRP A 283 -2.99 -15.36 1.31
N VAL A 284 -2.12 -14.98 2.26
CA VAL A 284 -2.53 -14.56 3.61
C VAL A 284 -3.33 -13.28 3.55
N GLN A 285 -2.88 -12.25 2.80
CA GLN A 285 -3.67 -11.02 2.60
C GLN A 285 -5.08 -11.32 2.10
N ARG A 286 -5.22 -12.22 1.11
CA ARG A 286 -6.54 -12.59 0.58
C ARG A 286 -7.45 -13.19 1.66
N LEU A 287 -6.97 -14.16 2.43
CA LEU A 287 -7.76 -14.80 3.49
C LEU A 287 -7.93 -13.93 4.74
N LEU A 288 -7.07 -12.93 4.95
CA LEU A 288 -7.18 -12.00 6.06
C LEU A 288 -8.50 -11.22 6.03
N TRP A 289 -9.00 -10.91 4.83
CA TRP A 289 -10.28 -10.24 4.64
C TRP A 289 -11.47 -11.11 5.03
N ASP A 290 -11.36 -12.44 4.86
CA ASP A 290 -12.41 -13.39 5.24
C ASP A 290 -12.62 -13.42 6.76
N ILE A 291 -11.69 -12.88 7.55
CA ILE A 291 -11.81 -12.78 9.02
C ILE A 291 -11.90 -11.33 9.50
N GLY A 292 -12.12 -10.38 8.57
CA GLY A 292 -12.19 -8.94 8.86
C GLY A 292 -10.88 -8.32 9.34
N GLY A 293 -9.75 -9.00 9.11
CA GLY A 293 -8.40 -8.55 9.45
C GLY A 293 -7.82 -7.60 8.40
N HIS A 294 -6.84 -6.81 8.81
CA HIS A 294 -6.12 -5.86 7.97
C HIS A 294 -4.61 -6.06 8.10
N LEU A 295 -3.93 -5.89 6.97
CA LEU A 295 -2.48 -5.67 6.93
C LEU A 295 -2.24 -4.18 7.13
N VAL A 296 -1.44 -3.84 8.15
CA VAL A 296 -1.08 -2.46 8.47
C VAL A 296 0.41 -2.26 8.24
N PHE A 297 0.78 -1.19 7.55
CA PHE A 297 2.17 -0.77 7.42
C PHE A 297 2.45 0.36 8.41
N GLY A 298 3.55 0.26 9.15
CA GLY A 298 4.10 1.32 10.00
C GLY A 298 5.43 1.85 9.46
N THR A 299 5.87 3.01 9.96
CA THR A 299 7.17 3.57 9.57
C THR A 299 8.35 2.67 9.98
N ALA A 300 9.57 3.04 9.59
CA ALA A 300 10.74 2.26 9.91
C ALA A 300 10.99 2.20 11.43
N THR A 301 11.18 0.99 11.96
CA THR A 301 11.52 0.74 13.37
C THR A 301 12.84 -0.01 13.53
N VAL A 302 13.42 -0.48 12.41
CA VAL A 302 14.72 -1.17 12.36
C VAL A 302 15.64 -0.50 11.35
N LYS A 303 16.95 -0.71 11.53
CA LYS A 303 18.00 -0.43 10.56
C LYS A 303 18.56 -1.77 10.10
N GLN A 304 18.45 -2.08 8.81
CA GLN A 304 18.96 -3.32 8.26
C GLN A 304 20.43 -3.17 7.88
N HIS A 305 21.28 -4.00 8.47
CA HIS A 305 22.72 -4.07 8.20
C HIS A 305 23.04 -5.37 7.47
N ARG A 306 22.67 -5.41 6.19
CA ARG A 306 22.60 -6.64 5.42
C ARG A 306 23.94 -7.38 5.32
N ASN A 307 23.87 -8.70 5.43
CA ASN A 307 25.02 -9.58 5.23
C ASN A 307 25.46 -9.59 3.75
N ALA A 308 26.75 -9.85 3.48
CA ALA A 308 27.25 -9.95 2.12
C ALA A 308 26.62 -11.14 1.37
N HIS A 309 26.08 -10.90 0.18
CA HIS A 309 25.50 -11.93 -0.69
C HIS A 309 25.62 -11.58 -2.18
N SER A 310 25.37 -12.56 -3.05
CA SER A 310 25.40 -12.36 -4.50
C SER A 310 24.02 -11.95 -5.01
N TYR A 311 23.86 -10.68 -5.39
CA TYR A 311 22.61 -10.16 -5.95
C TYR A 311 22.22 -10.86 -7.26
N VAL A 312 23.19 -11.38 -8.04
CA VAL A 312 22.89 -12.17 -9.25
C VAL A 312 22.24 -13.49 -8.87
N LYS A 313 22.76 -14.17 -7.84
CA LYS A 313 22.14 -15.41 -7.34
C LYS A 313 20.74 -15.15 -6.78
N ASP A 314 20.55 -14.03 -6.08
CA ASP A 314 19.22 -13.67 -5.58
C ASP A 314 18.24 -13.45 -6.73
N MET A 315 18.66 -12.78 -7.80
CA MET A 315 17.83 -12.59 -9.00
C MET A 315 17.38 -13.93 -9.59
N ASP A 316 18.27 -14.94 -9.64
CA ASP A 316 17.94 -16.29 -10.08
C ASP A 316 16.92 -16.96 -9.14
N GLU A 317 17.10 -16.83 -7.82
CA GLU A 317 16.18 -17.35 -6.81
C GLU A 317 14.82 -16.61 -6.81
N GLU A 318 14.78 -15.36 -7.25
CA GLU A 318 13.58 -14.51 -7.35
C GLU A 318 12.82 -14.67 -8.67
N GLN A 319 13.34 -15.45 -9.63
CA GLN A 319 12.80 -15.57 -10.98
C GLN A 319 11.28 -15.83 -11.02
N GLN A 320 10.78 -16.72 -10.17
CA GLN A 320 9.37 -17.08 -10.14
C GLN A 320 8.49 -15.86 -9.83
N MET A 321 8.92 -15.03 -8.90
CA MET A 321 8.23 -13.81 -8.46
C MET A 321 8.12 -12.80 -9.60
N TYR A 322 9.22 -12.56 -10.33
CA TYR A 322 9.24 -11.63 -11.46
C TYR A 322 8.30 -12.03 -12.60
N HIS A 323 8.03 -13.33 -12.78
CA HIS A 323 7.18 -13.81 -13.87
C HIS A 323 5.73 -14.06 -13.46
N GLN A 324 5.45 -14.23 -12.16
CA GLN A 324 4.17 -14.77 -11.71
C GLN A 324 3.45 -13.90 -10.68
N SER A 325 4.09 -12.96 -9.97
CA SER A 325 3.43 -12.17 -8.90
C SER A 325 2.12 -11.52 -9.36
N GLY A 326 2.10 -10.84 -10.50
CA GLY A 326 0.89 -10.18 -10.98
C GLY A 326 -0.21 -11.17 -11.36
N LYS A 327 0.13 -12.30 -11.99
CA LYS A 327 -0.83 -13.38 -12.29
C LYS A 327 -1.38 -14.01 -11.02
N PHE A 328 -0.52 -14.21 -10.03
CA PHE A 328 -0.86 -14.83 -8.75
C PHE A 328 -1.87 -13.97 -7.98
N VAL A 329 -1.62 -12.67 -7.85
CA VAL A 329 -2.55 -11.76 -7.19
C VAL A 329 -3.86 -11.61 -7.96
N ARG A 330 -3.84 -11.52 -9.30
CA ARG A 330 -5.08 -11.49 -10.10
C ARG A 330 -5.92 -12.75 -9.95
N PHE A 331 -5.28 -13.90 -9.69
CA PHE A 331 -5.98 -15.14 -9.33
C PHE A 331 -6.58 -15.03 -7.92
N LEU A 332 -5.79 -14.62 -6.91
CA LEU A 332 -6.24 -14.49 -5.52
C LEU A 332 -7.37 -13.47 -5.34
N ASP A 333 -7.30 -12.34 -6.04
CA ASP A 333 -8.30 -11.27 -6.01
C ASP A 333 -9.68 -11.76 -6.46
N LYS A 334 -9.70 -12.69 -7.43
CA LYS A 334 -10.91 -13.35 -7.94
C LYS A 334 -11.29 -14.60 -7.15
N TRP A 335 -10.37 -15.14 -6.36
CA TRP A 335 -10.60 -16.36 -5.61
C TRP A 335 -11.65 -16.11 -4.52
N GLN A 336 -12.56 -17.06 -4.34
CA GLN A 336 -13.60 -17.02 -3.33
C GLN A 336 -13.86 -18.45 -2.82
N SER A 337 -14.34 -18.56 -1.58
CA SER A 337 -14.76 -19.83 -1.01
C SER A 337 -16.07 -19.66 -0.23
N SER A 338 -16.93 -20.68 -0.35
CA SER A 338 -18.16 -20.82 0.43
C SER A 338 -18.00 -21.76 1.62
N LEU A 339 -16.79 -22.29 1.87
CA LEU A 339 -16.56 -23.23 2.96
C LEU A 339 -16.73 -22.53 4.33
N PRO A 340 -17.29 -23.22 5.33
CA PRO A 340 -17.71 -22.58 6.57
C PRO A 340 -16.54 -22.27 7.52
N THR A 341 -15.49 -23.09 7.53
CA THR A 341 -14.34 -22.88 8.43
C THR A 341 -13.13 -22.31 7.72
N LEU A 342 -12.30 -21.57 8.46
CA LEU A 342 -11.07 -21.00 7.90
C LEU A 342 -10.08 -22.08 7.46
N PHE A 343 -9.94 -23.17 8.23
CA PHE A 343 -9.03 -24.26 7.87
C PHE A 343 -9.44 -24.94 6.56
N GLU A 344 -10.74 -25.16 6.34
CA GLU A 344 -11.23 -25.68 5.05
C GLU A 344 -10.94 -24.71 3.90
N ARG A 345 -11.08 -23.40 4.12
CA ARG A 345 -10.68 -22.37 3.12
C ARG A 345 -9.19 -22.37 2.83
N ILE A 346 -8.34 -22.56 3.85
CA ILE A 346 -6.87 -22.67 3.68
C ILE A 346 -6.51 -23.93 2.88
N SER A 347 -7.08 -25.09 3.21
CA SER A 347 -6.85 -26.32 2.43
C SER A 347 -7.41 -26.21 1.00
N GLN A 348 -8.48 -25.45 0.77
CA GLN A 348 -8.98 -25.20 -0.58
C GLN A 348 -8.05 -24.29 -1.37
N ILE A 349 -7.70 -23.11 -0.82
CA ILE A 349 -6.86 -22.16 -1.54
C ILE A 349 -5.49 -22.77 -1.84
N SER A 350 -4.91 -23.58 -0.94
CA SER A 350 -3.62 -24.22 -1.20
C SER A 350 -3.66 -25.18 -2.39
N ARG A 351 -4.73 -25.98 -2.51
CA ARG A 351 -4.95 -26.85 -3.67
C ARG A 351 -5.14 -26.04 -4.95
N ASP A 352 -5.91 -24.97 -4.90
CA ASP A 352 -6.16 -24.13 -6.07
C ASP A 352 -4.88 -23.41 -6.52
N ILE A 353 -4.06 -22.92 -5.58
CA ILE A 353 -2.73 -22.33 -5.85
C ILE A 353 -1.80 -23.34 -6.54
N ALA A 354 -1.77 -24.59 -6.05
CA ALA A 354 -0.99 -25.66 -6.65
C ALA A 354 -1.53 -26.09 -8.04
N GLN A 355 -2.86 -26.12 -8.22
CA GLN A 355 -3.48 -26.39 -9.53
C GLN A 355 -3.14 -25.33 -10.57
N GLN A 356 -3.05 -24.06 -10.16
CA GLN A 356 -2.58 -22.96 -11.00
C GLN A 356 -1.06 -22.94 -11.20
N GLN A 357 -0.34 -23.94 -10.69
CA GLN A 357 1.11 -24.12 -10.83
C GLN A 357 1.94 -22.98 -10.23
N PHE A 358 1.38 -22.26 -9.25
CA PHE A 358 2.17 -21.36 -8.43
C PHE A 358 3.04 -22.22 -7.49
N TRP A 359 2.41 -23.09 -6.70
CA TRP A 359 3.12 -24.06 -5.85
C TRP A 359 3.28 -25.42 -6.52
N ASP A 360 4.25 -26.21 -6.04
CA ASP A 360 4.25 -27.64 -6.32
C ASP A 360 3.04 -28.31 -5.64
N LYS A 361 2.57 -29.43 -6.20
CA LYS A 361 1.46 -30.19 -5.63
C LYS A 361 1.76 -30.70 -4.22
N SER A 362 3.02 -31.03 -3.91
CA SER A 362 3.43 -31.47 -2.58
C SER A 362 3.25 -30.40 -1.50
N GLU A 363 3.13 -29.13 -1.87
CA GLU A 363 2.86 -28.04 -0.92
C GLU A 363 1.51 -28.24 -0.21
N THR A 364 0.55 -28.91 -0.86
CA THR A 364 -0.76 -29.20 -0.26
C THR A 364 -0.65 -30.12 0.95
N ASP A 365 0.21 -31.15 0.87
CA ASP A 365 0.50 -32.05 1.99
C ASP A 365 1.17 -31.31 3.17
N MET A 366 2.00 -30.31 2.85
CA MET A 366 2.72 -29.50 3.83
C MET A 366 1.78 -28.51 4.55
N ILE A 367 0.84 -27.91 3.83
CA ILE A 367 -0.25 -27.11 4.42
C ILE A 367 -1.12 -27.98 5.33
N ASP A 368 -1.50 -29.18 4.90
CA ASP A 368 -2.31 -30.08 5.72
C ASP A 368 -1.54 -30.53 6.99
N ALA A 369 -0.22 -30.72 6.90
CA ALA A 369 0.65 -30.95 8.06
C ALA A 369 0.68 -29.74 9.01
N TRP A 370 0.83 -28.52 8.48
CA TRP A 370 0.78 -27.28 9.26
C TRP A 370 -0.55 -27.11 10.00
N LEU A 371 -1.68 -27.28 9.32
CA LEU A 371 -3.02 -27.17 9.91
C LEU A 371 -3.25 -28.24 10.98
N THR A 372 -2.76 -29.46 10.75
CA THR A 372 -2.82 -30.54 11.74
C THR A 372 -2.02 -30.19 12.99
N ASP A 373 -0.81 -29.66 12.82
CA ASP A 373 0.04 -29.26 13.94
C ASP A 373 -0.59 -28.12 14.73
N LEU A 374 -1.14 -27.10 14.06
CA LEU A 374 -1.89 -26.01 14.70
C LEU A 374 -3.06 -26.52 15.53
N HIS A 375 -3.86 -27.43 14.96
CA HIS A 375 -4.99 -28.03 15.68
C HIS A 375 -4.52 -28.78 16.93
N ARG A 376 -3.46 -29.58 16.81
CA ARG A 376 -2.93 -30.38 17.91
C ARG A 376 -2.34 -29.55 19.05
N ILE A 377 -1.72 -28.41 18.75
CA ILE A 377 -1.20 -27.48 19.77
C ILE A 377 -2.27 -26.54 20.34
N GLY A 378 -3.55 -26.75 19.99
CA GLY A 378 -4.68 -26.02 20.58
C GLY A 378 -4.93 -24.64 19.97
N TYR A 379 -4.39 -24.34 18.78
CA TYR A 379 -4.71 -23.11 18.07
C TYR A 379 -6.18 -23.13 17.62
N THR A 380 -6.92 -22.07 17.96
CA THR A 380 -8.32 -21.91 17.56
C THR A 380 -8.40 -20.87 16.44
N PRO A 381 -8.68 -21.27 15.19
CA PRO A 381 -8.82 -20.33 14.09
C PRO A 381 -10.06 -19.45 14.26
N PRO A 382 -10.02 -18.18 13.82
CA PRO A 382 -11.21 -17.33 13.80
C PRO A 382 -12.25 -17.86 12.81
N ILE A 383 -13.51 -17.49 13.06
CA ILE A 383 -14.64 -17.86 12.20
C ILE A 383 -14.66 -16.89 11.02
N PRO A 384 -14.67 -17.38 9.76
CA PRO A 384 -14.85 -16.53 8.60
C PRO A 384 -16.16 -15.73 8.69
N ILE A 385 -16.10 -14.45 8.34
CA ILE A 385 -17.29 -13.61 8.23
C ILE A 385 -18.13 -14.11 7.04
N THR A 386 -19.43 -14.29 7.24
CA THR A 386 -20.39 -14.52 6.16
C THR A 386 -20.50 -13.22 5.33
N THR A 387 -20.01 -13.27 4.10
CA THR A 387 -19.67 -12.17 3.17
C THR A 387 -20.80 -11.15 2.91
N PRO A 388 -20.52 -9.94 2.39
CA PRO A 388 -19.34 -9.07 2.52
C PRO A 388 -19.62 -7.85 3.42
N GLN A 389 -18.57 -7.16 3.85
CA GLN A 389 -18.64 -5.74 4.23
C GLN A 389 -18.95 -4.85 3.01
N ASP A 390 -20.04 -5.12 2.31
CA ASP A 390 -20.89 -4.02 1.87
C ASP A 390 -21.60 -3.57 3.13
N LYS A 391 -20.88 -2.88 4.04
CA LYS A 391 -21.56 -1.95 4.93
C LYS A 391 -22.20 -0.95 3.98
N LYS A 392 -23.42 -1.27 3.54
CA LYS A 392 -24.41 -0.33 3.02
C LYS A 392 -24.45 0.74 4.08
N LEU A 393 -23.64 1.78 3.90
CA LEU A 393 -23.83 3.01 4.63
C LEU A 393 -25.26 3.38 4.23
N SER A 394 -26.20 3.24 5.18
CA SER A 394 -27.58 3.61 4.94
C SER A 394 -27.51 4.99 4.32
N SER A 395 -27.99 5.13 3.08
CA SER A 395 -28.00 6.38 2.35
C SER A 395 -28.82 7.36 3.19
N SER A 396 -28.14 8.13 4.04
CA SER A 396 -28.77 9.33 4.56
C SER A 396 -29.06 10.16 3.32
N LEU A 397 -30.29 10.68 3.21
CA LEU A 397 -30.72 11.61 2.16
C LEU A 397 -29.94 12.95 2.20
N GLN A 398 -28.73 12.95 2.76
CA GLN A 398 -27.92 14.12 3.01
C GLN A 398 -27.17 14.48 1.74
N LYS A 399 -27.38 15.70 1.27
CA LYS A 399 -26.71 16.23 0.07
C LYS A 399 -25.20 16.13 0.24
N ARG A 400 -24.53 15.53 -0.75
CA ARG A 400 -23.08 15.31 -0.74
C ARG A 400 -22.43 15.84 -2.01
N ALA A 401 -21.28 16.48 -1.86
CA ALA A 401 -20.47 16.98 -2.96
C ALA A 401 -19.08 16.35 -2.97
N ALA A 402 -18.57 16.08 -4.16
CA ALA A 402 -17.16 15.74 -4.36
C ALA A 402 -16.37 17.00 -4.72
N VAL A 403 -15.13 17.10 -4.26
CA VAL A 403 -14.23 18.20 -4.60
C VAL A 403 -12.94 17.65 -5.19
N CYS A 404 -12.75 17.85 -6.49
CA CYS A 404 -11.51 17.54 -7.18
C CYS A 404 -10.54 18.72 -7.07
N VAL A 405 -9.44 18.51 -6.34
CA VAL A 405 -8.35 19.47 -6.20
C VAL A 405 -7.18 18.98 -7.02
N THR A 406 -6.73 19.79 -7.97
CA THR A 406 -5.66 19.43 -8.91
C THR A 406 -4.63 20.53 -8.97
N ASP A 407 -3.35 20.21 -8.81
CA ASP A 407 -2.20 21.07 -9.14
C ASP A 407 -0.92 20.28 -8.78
N VAL A 408 0.22 20.96 -8.71
CA VAL A 408 1.40 20.48 -7.98
C VAL A 408 1.20 20.47 -6.46
N THR A 409 1.96 19.63 -5.74
CA THR A 409 1.90 19.48 -4.27
C THR A 409 2.39 20.70 -3.46
N GLU A 410 2.50 21.87 -4.06
CA GLU A 410 2.97 23.10 -3.42
C GLU A 410 1.82 23.88 -2.77
N CYS A 411 2.14 24.66 -1.73
CA CYS A 411 1.26 25.70 -1.18
C CYS A 411 -0.11 25.25 -0.63
N ILE A 412 -0.30 23.95 -0.38
CA ILE A 412 -1.59 23.44 0.07
C ILE A 412 -2.05 24.19 1.35
N ASN A 413 -1.11 24.44 2.29
CA ASN A 413 -1.29 25.14 3.58
C ASN A 413 -1.64 26.63 3.45
N GLU A 414 -1.12 27.27 2.40
CA GLU A 414 -1.26 28.70 2.15
C GLU A 414 -2.55 29.02 1.39
N ALA A 415 -2.93 28.19 0.41
CA ALA A 415 -4.08 28.44 -0.46
C ALA A 415 -5.25 27.48 -0.19
N TRP A 416 -5.07 26.19 -0.51
CA TRP A 416 -6.15 25.20 -0.45
C TRP A 416 -6.83 25.14 0.91
N ARG A 417 -6.10 25.24 2.03
CA ARG A 417 -6.69 25.24 3.39
C ARG A 417 -7.75 26.31 3.58
N ILE A 418 -7.48 27.52 3.08
CA ILE A 418 -8.38 28.67 3.19
C ILE A 418 -9.61 28.43 2.31
N THR A 419 -9.37 27.95 1.09
CA THR A 419 -10.44 27.61 0.15
C THR A 419 -11.34 26.50 0.68
N GLU A 420 -10.78 25.41 1.22
CA GLU A 420 -11.52 24.31 1.81
C GLU A 420 -12.41 24.79 2.97
N GLN A 421 -11.86 25.58 3.90
CA GLN A 421 -12.64 26.16 5.01
C GLN A 421 -13.80 27.01 4.50
N LYS A 422 -13.59 27.81 3.45
CA LYS A 422 -14.64 28.63 2.83
C LYS A 422 -15.71 27.76 2.17
N ILE A 423 -15.32 26.71 1.43
CA ILE A 423 -16.21 25.73 0.81
C ILE A 423 -17.07 25.04 1.88
N ARG A 424 -16.44 24.46 2.91
CA ARG A 424 -17.14 23.76 4.02
C ARG A 424 -18.07 24.68 4.82
N LYS A 425 -17.70 25.96 5.00
CA LYS A 425 -18.57 26.95 5.67
C LYS A 425 -19.78 27.35 4.83
N ARG A 426 -19.69 27.35 3.50
CA ARG A 426 -20.72 27.86 2.57
C ARG A 426 -21.64 26.77 2.03
N LEU A 427 -21.17 25.54 1.91
CA LEU A 427 -21.94 24.41 1.42
C LEU A 427 -22.54 23.61 2.59
N LYS A 428 -23.87 23.49 2.61
CA LYS A 428 -24.63 22.72 3.60
C LYS A 428 -24.78 21.27 3.16
N GLY A 429 -23.88 20.39 3.58
CA GLY A 429 -23.90 18.98 3.22
C GLY A 429 -22.57 18.30 3.50
N ASP A 430 -22.48 17.01 3.21
CA ASP A 430 -21.23 16.27 3.30
C ASP A 430 -20.33 16.63 2.12
N ILE A 431 -19.02 16.68 2.36
CA ILE A 431 -18.04 17.01 1.32
C ILE A 431 -16.94 15.98 1.38
N ASP A 432 -16.65 15.31 0.26
CA ASP A 432 -15.49 14.46 0.08
C ASP A 432 -14.46 15.17 -0.81
N VAL A 433 -13.23 15.33 -0.30
CA VAL A 433 -12.15 16.01 -1.02
C VAL A 433 -11.25 14.96 -1.66
N PHE A 434 -10.93 15.13 -2.94
CA PHE A 434 -10.01 14.31 -3.72
C PHE A 434 -8.84 15.18 -4.15
N LEU A 435 -7.72 15.08 -3.43
CA LEU A 435 -6.47 15.76 -3.73
C LEU A 435 -5.72 14.93 -4.78
N TYR A 436 -5.76 15.37 -6.03
CA TYR A 436 -5.04 14.76 -7.13
C TYR A 436 -3.83 15.64 -7.48
N LEU A 437 -2.66 15.28 -6.96
CA LEU A 437 -1.51 16.18 -6.91
C LEU A 437 -0.29 15.59 -7.63
N SER A 438 0.42 16.41 -8.40
CA SER A 438 1.74 16.04 -8.92
C SER A 438 2.86 16.51 -7.99
N SER A 439 3.80 15.62 -7.72
CA SER A 439 4.95 15.79 -6.84
C SER A 439 6.28 16.05 -7.59
N THR A 440 6.37 15.70 -8.89
CA THR A 440 7.63 15.72 -9.68
C THR A 440 7.68 16.74 -10.82
N MET A 441 6.62 17.51 -11.10
CA MET A 441 6.72 18.55 -12.12
C MET A 441 7.92 19.45 -11.82
N ARG A 442 8.72 19.76 -12.86
CA ARG A 442 10.01 20.48 -12.80
C ARG A 442 9.87 21.94 -12.33
N ILE A 443 9.22 22.18 -11.20
CA ILE A 443 9.23 23.42 -10.42
C ILE A 443 10.38 23.36 -9.41
N ASP A 444 11.10 22.25 -9.32
CA ASP A 444 12.27 22.00 -8.47
C ASP A 444 13.43 23.00 -8.66
N GLN A 445 13.48 23.78 -9.76
CA GLN A 445 14.39 24.93 -9.87
C GLN A 445 13.87 26.24 -9.23
N LEU A 446 12.59 26.29 -8.82
CA LEU A 446 11.90 27.45 -8.27
C LEU A 446 11.32 27.21 -6.86
N SER A 447 11.00 25.98 -6.47
CA SER A 447 10.51 25.65 -5.12
C SER A 447 11.65 25.53 -4.11
N THR A 448 11.58 26.32 -3.04
CA THR A 448 12.54 26.29 -1.92
C THR A 448 12.21 25.20 -0.89
N VAL A 449 11.04 24.56 -0.97
CA VAL A 449 10.58 23.55 0.00
C VAL A 449 10.88 22.13 -0.50
N PRO A 450 11.58 21.30 0.29
CA PRO A 450 11.84 19.90 -0.05
C PRO A 450 10.56 19.11 -0.34
N LEU A 451 10.62 18.18 -1.30
CA LEU A 451 9.48 17.35 -1.68
C LEU A 451 8.88 16.59 -0.48
N GLU A 452 9.73 16.00 0.37
CA GLU A 452 9.30 15.30 1.59
C GLU A 452 8.39 16.18 2.46
N THR A 453 8.78 17.43 2.72
CA THR A 453 8.01 18.38 3.52
C THR A 453 6.66 18.68 2.87
N ARG A 454 6.63 18.86 1.54
CA ARG A 454 5.38 19.09 0.80
C ARG A 454 4.43 17.89 0.92
N LEU A 455 4.95 16.67 0.80
CA LEU A 455 4.15 15.44 0.94
C LEU A 455 3.60 15.28 2.36
N THR A 456 4.42 15.56 3.38
CA THR A 456 3.97 15.57 4.78
C THR A 456 2.85 16.58 4.99
N ASP A 457 2.97 17.79 4.45
CA ASP A 457 1.96 18.83 4.56
C ASP A 457 0.63 18.46 3.90
N VAL A 458 0.66 17.84 2.71
CA VAL A 458 -0.54 17.32 2.05
C VAL A 458 -1.29 16.32 2.95
N ARG A 459 -0.55 15.50 3.71
CA ARG A 459 -1.14 14.48 4.59
C ARG A 459 -1.64 15.04 5.91
N ARG A 460 -1.27 16.27 6.28
CA ARG A 460 -1.82 16.96 7.47
C ARG A 460 -3.26 17.46 7.24
N TYR A 461 -3.77 17.41 6.02
CA TYR A 461 -5.15 17.78 5.70
C TYR A 461 -6.14 16.77 6.25
N THR A 462 -7.11 17.27 7.03
CA THR A 462 -8.07 16.45 7.75
C THR A 462 -9.50 16.59 7.20
N ALA A 463 -10.29 15.55 7.49
CA ALA A 463 -11.69 15.29 7.17
C ALA A 463 -11.97 14.91 5.71
N THR A 464 -12.36 13.64 5.52
CA THR A 464 -12.90 13.07 4.26
C THR A 464 -12.01 13.15 3.02
N THR A 465 -10.72 13.47 3.21
CA THR A 465 -9.75 13.62 2.14
C THR A 465 -9.25 12.28 1.60
N LYS A 466 -9.24 12.17 0.27
CA LYS A 466 -8.60 11.12 -0.51
C LYS A 466 -7.42 11.76 -1.19
N ILE A 467 -6.23 11.22 -0.99
CA ILE A 467 -4.98 11.74 -1.55
C ILE A 467 -4.53 10.78 -2.65
N ILE A 468 -4.28 11.34 -3.82
CA ILE A 468 -3.83 10.65 -5.02
C ILE A 468 -2.62 11.43 -5.51
N TYR A 469 -1.43 10.89 -5.30
CA TYR A 469 -0.22 11.47 -5.89
C TYR A 469 -0.09 10.92 -7.30
N GLU A 470 0.21 11.72 -8.33
CA GLU A 470 0.44 11.17 -9.67
C GLU A 470 1.37 12.04 -10.52
N ASP A 471 2.43 11.41 -11.02
CA ASP A 471 3.61 12.08 -11.60
C ASP A 471 3.91 11.65 -13.03
N ARG A 472 2.90 11.09 -13.66
CA ARG A 472 2.96 10.58 -15.02
C ARG A 472 3.29 11.71 -16.00
N GLU A 473 4.27 11.50 -16.87
CA GLU A 473 4.41 12.31 -18.08
C GLU A 473 3.31 11.94 -19.08
N VAL A 474 2.54 12.94 -19.52
CA VAL A 474 1.41 12.74 -20.43
C VAL A 474 1.68 13.28 -21.83
N ASP A 475 1.41 12.46 -22.84
CA ASP A 475 1.35 12.90 -24.23
C ASP A 475 -0.13 12.97 -24.66
N PRO A 476 -0.66 14.17 -24.98
CA PRO A 476 -2.03 14.34 -25.46
C PRO A 476 -2.28 13.72 -26.84
N ARG A 477 -1.24 13.34 -27.59
CA ARG A 477 -1.29 12.83 -28.97
C ARG A 477 -2.13 13.72 -29.89
N LEU A 478 -1.79 15.01 -29.92
CA LEU A 478 -2.52 16.00 -30.70
C LEU A 478 -2.41 15.69 -32.21
N PRO A 479 -3.48 15.92 -32.99
CA PRO A 479 -3.40 15.88 -34.45
C PRO A 479 -2.35 16.87 -34.96
N SER A 480 -1.61 16.52 -36.01
CA SER A 480 -0.60 17.39 -36.64
C SER A 480 -1.16 18.73 -37.16
N THR A 481 -2.48 18.80 -37.35
CA THR A 481 -3.20 20.01 -37.76
C THR A 481 -3.45 20.99 -36.62
N CYS A 482 -3.19 20.59 -35.37
CA CYS A 482 -3.40 21.42 -34.18
C CYS A 482 -2.13 22.21 -33.86
N LYS A 483 -2.18 23.55 -33.93
CA LYS A 483 -1.07 24.40 -33.47
C LYS A 483 -1.31 24.77 -32.00
N VAL A 484 -0.28 24.70 -31.17
CA VAL A 484 -0.35 25.25 -29.81
C VAL A 484 0.00 26.74 -29.90
N ASP A 485 -0.67 27.56 -29.09
CA ASP A 485 -0.38 29.00 -29.04
C ASP A 485 1.10 29.25 -28.69
N SER A 486 1.81 29.97 -29.56
CA SER A 486 3.24 30.27 -29.41
C SER A 486 3.58 31.14 -28.20
N SER A 487 2.60 31.80 -27.59
CA SER A 487 2.78 32.56 -26.34
C SER A 487 2.93 31.66 -25.11
N LEU A 488 2.59 30.37 -25.23
CA LEU A 488 2.82 29.37 -24.20
C LEU A 488 4.21 28.77 -24.41
N THR A 489 5.11 28.93 -23.44
CA THR A 489 6.40 28.25 -23.44
C THR A 489 6.20 26.74 -23.25
N ASP A 490 7.13 25.90 -23.75
CA ASP A 490 7.03 24.42 -23.67
C ASP A 490 6.68 23.92 -22.26
N TYR A 491 7.23 24.56 -21.24
CA TYR A 491 6.94 24.26 -19.84
C TYR A 491 5.46 24.50 -19.45
N LYS A 492 4.88 25.63 -19.86
CA LYS A 492 3.46 25.96 -19.61
C LYS A 492 2.53 25.01 -20.38
N ILE A 493 2.93 24.59 -21.57
CA ILE A 493 2.17 23.64 -22.40
C ILE A 493 2.10 22.28 -21.71
N SER A 494 3.22 21.76 -21.21
CA SER A 494 3.27 20.50 -20.47
C SER A 494 2.39 20.54 -19.21
N LEU A 495 2.48 21.62 -18.42
CA LEU A 495 1.62 21.88 -17.26
C LEU A 495 0.13 21.86 -17.59
N TYR A 496 -0.26 22.49 -18.70
CA TYR A 496 -1.65 22.51 -19.14
C TYR A 496 -2.19 21.10 -19.43
N TYR A 497 -1.43 20.28 -20.15
CA TYR A 497 -1.83 18.91 -20.46
C TYR A 497 -1.87 18.03 -19.22
N GLN A 498 -0.89 18.17 -18.32
CA GLN A 498 -0.89 17.49 -17.03
C GLN A 498 -2.15 17.85 -16.23
N GLN A 499 -2.50 19.13 -16.19
CA GLN A 499 -3.69 19.62 -15.51
C GLN A 499 -4.98 19.06 -16.11
N LEU A 500 -5.11 19.00 -17.45
CA LEU A 500 -6.27 18.39 -18.10
C LEU A 500 -6.39 16.90 -17.80
N TRP A 501 -5.27 16.19 -17.84
CA TRP A 501 -5.23 14.77 -17.51
C TRP A 501 -5.62 14.53 -16.06
N ALA A 502 -5.06 15.31 -15.13
CA ALA A 502 -5.38 15.27 -13.70
C ALA A 502 -6.87 15.44 -13.42
N LEU A 503 -7.53 16.37 -14.10
CA LEU A 503 -8.98 16.54 -13.99
C LEU A 503 -9.75 15.29 -14.43
N ALA A 504 -9.37 14.70 -15.56
CA ALA A 504 -10.01 13.51 -16.06
C ALA A 504 -9.81 12.31 -15.13
N GLN A 505 -8.62 12.17 -14.53
CA GLN A 505 -8.35 11.11 -13.56
C GLN A 505 -9.07 11.35 -12.23
N CYS A 506 -9.10 12.57 -11.72
CA CYS A 506 -9.84 12.87 -10.50
C CYS A 506 -11.33 12.55 -10.67
N TYR A 507 -11.94 12.93 -11.80
CA TYR A 507 -13.34 12.56 -12.09
C TYR A 507 -13.54 11.04 -12.10
N LYS A 508 -12.63 10.27 -12.72
CA LYS A 508 -12.69 8.81 -12.70
C LYS A 508 -12.65 8.25 -11.28
N VAL A 509 -11.71 8.71 -10.45
CA VAL A 509 -11.61 8.25 -9.06
C VAL A 509 -12.84 8.62 -8.23
N VAL A 510 -13.44 9.79 -8.46
CA VAL A 510 -14.73 10.15 -7.85
C VAL A 510 -15.80 9.13 -8.23
N LYS A 511 -15.97 8.80 -9.52
CA LYS A 511 -16.96 7.81 -9.97
C LYS A 511 -16.67 6.39 -9.44
N GLU A 512 -15.39 6.01 -9.37
CA GLU A 512 -14.96 4.73 -8.78
C GLU A 512 -15.34 4.67 -7.28
N TYR A 513 -15.10 5.75 -6.56
CA TYR A 513 -15.43 5.87 -5.14
C TYR A 513 -16.95 5.88 -4.90
N GLU A 514 -17.74 6.56 -5.76
CA GLU A 514 -19.20 6.49 -5.73
C GLU A 514 -19.71 5.06 -5.82
N GLN A 515 -19.21 4.29 -6.79
CA GLN A 515 -19.59 2.90 -6.97
C GLN A 515 -19.17 2.05 -5.77
N LYS A 516 -17.91 2.16 -5.36
CA LYS A 516 -17.33 1.35 -4.29
C LYS A 516 -18.02 1.58 -2.95
N MET A 517 -18.34 2.82 -2.63
CA MET A 517 -18.95 3.19 -1.35
C MET A 517 -20.48 3.28 -1.43
N ASN A 518 -21.06 3.02 -2.60
CA ASN A 518 -22.48 3.20 -2.90
C ASN A 518 -22.99 4.60 -2.46
N ILE A 519 -22.26 5.64 -2.87
CA ILE A 519 -22.56 7.05 -2.61
C ILE A 519 -23.04 7.68 -3.93
N GLU A 520 -23.97 8.63 -3.83
CA GLU A 520 -24.37 9.49 -4.95
C GLU A 520 -23.96 10.94 -4.65
N TYR A 521 -22.99 11.47 -5.41
CA TYR A 521 -22.63 12.89 -5.35
C TYR A 521 -23.56 13.71 -6.24
N GLN A 522 -24.18 14.74 -5.67
CA GLN A 522 -25.07 15.63 -6.42
C GLN A 522 -24.28 16.67 -7.20
N LEU A 523 -23.22 17.19 -6.57
CA LEU A 523 -22.37 18.23 -7.13
C LEU A 523 -20.93 17.75 -7.22
N LEU A 524 -20.25 18.25 -8.24
CA LEU A 524 -18.79 18.19 -8.34
C LEU A 524 -18.22 19.60 -8.35
N ILE A 525 -17.26 19.81 -7.46
CA ILE A 525 -16.47 21.03 -7.39
C ILE A 525 -15.09 20.71 -7.92
N ARG A 526 -14.55 21.62 -8.71
CA ARG A 526 -13.18 21.56 -9.17
C ARG A 526 -12.46 22.81 -8.65
N SER A 527 -11.26 22.63 -8.08
CA SER A 527 -10.40 23.73 -7.63
C SER A 527 -8.94 23.45 -7.95
N ARG A 528 -8.15 24.49 -8.26
CA ARG A 528 -6.68 24.39 -8.17
C ARG A 528 -6.22 24.53 -6.73
N VAL A 529 -5.07 23.96 -6.40
CA VAL A 529 -4.45 24.09 -5.07
C VAL A 529 -4.07 25.55 -4.79
N SER A 530 -3.59 26.25 -5.80
CA SER A 530 -3.05 27.61 -5.78
C SER A 530 -4.11 28.74 -5.67
N VAL A 531 -5.40 28.41 -5.71
CA VAL A 531 -6.48 29.40 -5.76
C VAL A 531 -7.07 29.68 -4.37
N VAL A 532 -7.18 30.97 -4.02
CA VAL A 532 -7.87 31.45 -2.82
C VAL A 532 -9.13 32.23 -3.23
N PHE A 533 -10.30 31.81 -2.77
CA PHE A 533 -11.54 32.51 -3.14
C PHE A 533 -11.87 33.68 -2.22
N GLY A 534 -12.17 34.85 -2.78
CA GLY A 534 -12.77 35.96 -2.04
C GLY A 534 -14.20 35.63 -1.58
N ARG A 535 -15.00 35.00 -2.45
CA ARG A 535 -16.39 34.58 -2.21
C ARG A 535 -16.69 33.26 -2.94
N VAL A 536 -17.30 32.31 -2.24
CA VAL A 536 -17.76 31.00 -2.78
C VAL A 536 -19.29 31.00 -2.78
N PRO A 537 -19.97 30.42 -3.79
CA PRO A 537 -21.43 30.37 -3.85
C PRO A 537 -22.06 29.83 -2.56
N SER A 538 -23.12 30.49 -2.09
CA SER A 538 -23.88 30.02 -0.94
C SER A 538 -24.88 28.95 -1.36
N THR A 539 -24.67 27.72 -0.90
CA THR A 539 -25.61 26.59 -0.90
C THR A 539 -25.96 25.92 -2.25
N TYR A 540 -26.48 24.70 -2.14
CA TYR A 540 -26.88 23.79 -3.22
C TYR A 540 -28.05 24.30 -4.10
N GLU A 541 -28.76 25.36 -3.72
CA GLU A 541 -30.04 25.73 -4.36
C GLU A 541 -30.13 27.24 -4.57
N ARG A 542 -29.47 27.74 -5.61
CA ARG A 542 -29.74 29.07 -6.16
C ARG A 542 -30.92 28.97 -7.14
N ASN A 543 -31.77 30.00 -7.16
CA ASN A 543 -32.91 30.05 -8.09
C ASN A 543 -32.49 30.61 -9.46
N GLY A 544 -33.23 30.24 -10.50
CA GLY A 544 -33.05 30.75 -11.85
C GLY A 544 -31.81 30.20 -12.56
N ILE A 545 -31.19 31.01 -13.42
CA ILE A 545 -30.08 30.58 -14.29
C ILE A 545 -28.81 30.19 -13.52
N MET A 546 -28.67 30.63 -12.27
CA MET A 546 -27.51 30.37 -11.40
C MET A 546 -27.67 29.09 -10.56
N ASN A 547 -28.66 28.24 -10.85
CA ASN A 547 -28.90 27.01 -10.10
C ASN A 547 -27.78 25.97 -10.35
N VAL A 548 -26.98 25.70 -9.32
CA VAL A 548 -25.88 24.72 -9.36
C VAL A 548 -26.35 23.28 -9.54
N ASN A 549 -27.65 22.98 -9.37
CA ASN A 549 -28.21 21.65 -9.65
C ASN A 549 -28.55 21.43 -11.12
N THR A 550 -28.51 22.48 -11.95
CA THR A 550 -28.79 22.37 -13.40
C THR A 550 -27.68 22.94 -14.28
N THR A 551 -26.81 23.79 -13.73
CA THR A 551 -25.89 24.62 -14.50
C THR A 551 -24.49 24.62 -13.88
N ILE A 552 -23.45 24.62 -14.72
CA ILE A 552 -22.07 24.82 -14.27
C ILE A 552 -21.82 26.31 -14.02
N LEU A 553 -21.30 26.66 -12.84
CA LEU A 553 -20.84 28.00 -12.51
C LEU A 553 -19.32 28.08 -12.58
N ILE A 554 -18.82 29.14 -13.23
CA ILE A 554 -17.39 29.48 -13.33
C ILE A 554 -17.13 30.94 -12.89
N PRO A 555 -15.94 31.27 -12.37
CA PRO A 555 -15.60 32.64 -11.94
C PRO A 555 -15.59 33.66 -13.07
N SER A 556 -15.77 34.94 -12.72
CA SER A 556 -15.63 36.06 -13.66
C SER A 556 -14.17 36.48 -13.86
N ALA A 557 -13.43 35.75 -14.70
CA ALA A 557 -12.11 36.17 -15.15
C ALA A 557 -11.89 35.79 -16.63
N ASN A 558 -11.75 36.81 -17.47
CA ASN A 558 -11.47 36.70 -18.88
C ASN A 558 -9.99 36.97 -19.12
N TYR A 559 -9.20 35.91 -19.18
CA TYR A 559 -7.89 35.96 -19.82
C TYR A 559 -8.11 35.61 -21.31
N SER A 560 -7.45 36.34 -22.22
CA SER A 560 -7.38 36.04 -23.66
C SER A 560 -8.68 35.55 -24.35
N ASN A 561 -9.81 36.26 -24.17
CA ASN A 561 -11.14 35.92 -24.74
C ASN A 561 -11.72 34.54 -24.34
N GLY A 562 -11.13 33.84 -23.36
CA GLY A 562 -11.55 32.54 -22.83
C GLY A 562 -12.12 32.61 -21.41
N TYR A 563 -12.21 31.46 -20.74
CA TYR A 563 -12.63 31.36 -19.34
C TYR A 563 -11.52 30.85 -18.42
N ASN A 564 -11.50 31.39 -17.20
CA ASN A 564 -10.59 30.96 -16.15
C ASN A 564 -10.84 29.49 -15.77
N ASP A 565 -9.78 28.70 -15.87
CA ASP A 565 -9.73 27.32 -15.42
C ASP A 565 -9.11 27.24 -14.02
N GLY A 566 -9.59 27.99 -13.03
CA GLY A 566 -9.17 27.92 -11.62
C GLY A 566 -10.20 27.25 -10.70
N PHE A 567 -11.49 27.37 -11.07
CA PHE A 567 -12.63 26.83 -10.32
C PHE A 567 -13.79 26.46 -11.23
N ALA A 568 -14.59 25.48 -10.81
CA ALA A 568 -15.93 25.27 -11.33
C ALA A 568 -16.79 24.50 -10.31
N ILE A 569 -18.09 24.74 -10.32
CA ILE A 569 -19.06 23.96 -9.54
C ILE A 569 -20.31 23.71 -10.37
N GLY A 570 -20.85 22.49 -10.30
CA GLY A 570 -22.12 22.17 -10.95
C GLY A 570 -22.54 20.73 -10.69
N PRO A 571 -23.60 20.27 -11.37
CA PRO A 571 -24.08 18.89 -11.28
C PRO A 571 -23.00 17.94 -11.75
N ILE A 572 -22.83 16.80 -11.07
CA ILE A 572 -21.74 15.85 -11.42
C ILE A 572 -21.79 15.40 -12.88
N ASP A 573 -22.99 15.21 -13.44
CA ASP A 573 -23.19 14.78 -14.82
C ASP A 573 -22.79 15.87 -15.82
N GLN A 574 -23.16 17.13 -15.55
CA GLN A 574 -22.74 18.27 -16.39
C GLN A 574 -21.23 18.50 -16.28
N MET A 575 -20.69 18.39 -15.07
CA MET A 575 -19.26 18.53 -14.81
C MET A 575 -18.42 17.46 -15.52
N SER A 576 -19.00 16.33 -15.95
CA SER A 576 -18.29 15.36 -16.79
C SER A 576 -17.71 16.00 -18.06
N HIS A 577 -18.43 16.93 -18.70
CA HIS A 577 -17.98 17.66 -19.88
C HIS A 577 -16.79 18.57 -19.57
N TYR A 578 -16.81 19.21 -18.40
CA TYR A 578 -15.70 20.02 -17.90
C TYR A 578 -14.47 19.16 -17.60
N MET A 579 -14.64 18.08 -16.83
CA MET A 579 -13.54 17.29 -16.29
C MET A 579 -12.89 16.34 -17.30
N LEU A 580 -13.66 15.77 -18.23
CA LEU A 580 -13.19 14.77 -19.20
C LEU A 580 -12.66 15.38 -20.50
N ARG A 581 -12.42 16.69 -20.55
CA ARG A 581 -11.97 17.41 -21.75
C ARG A 581 -10.59 16.99 -22.26
N TRP A 582 -9.76 16.35 -21.43
CA TRP A 582 -8.54 15.66 -21.87
C TRP A 582 -8.81 14.76 -23.09
N TYR A 583 -9.87 13.95 -23.04
CA TYR A 583 -10.20 13.01 -24.12
C TYR A 583 -10.75 13.69 -25.38
N LYS A 584 -10.99 15.01 -25.34
CA LYS A 584 -11.44 15.81 -26.49
C LYS A 584 -10.27 16.44 -27.26
N LEU A 585 -9.04 16.37 -26.74
CA LEU A 585 -7.82 16.88 -27.40
C LEU A 585 -7.50 16.14 -28.71
N GLN A 586 -8.02 14.93 -28.90
CA GLN A 586 -7.82 14.12 -30.11
C GLN A 586 -8.47 14.73 -31.37
N LYS A 587 -9.28 15.78 -31.24
CA LYS A 587 -9.84 16.54 -32.35
C LYS A 587 -9.39 18.00 -32.27
N CYS A 588 -8.84 18.51 -33.37
CA CYS A 588 -8.48 19.92 -33.49
C CYS A 588 -9.75 20.73 -33.80
N HIS A 589 -10.28 21.45 -32.80
CA HIS A 589 -11.53 22.21 -32.93
C HIS A 589 -11.27 23.65 -33.42
N SER A 590 -10.11 24.21 -33.09
CA SER A 590 -9.61 25.50 -33.55
C SER A 590 -8.14 25.32 -33.95
N GLY A 591 -7.71 25.91 -35.07
CA GLY A 591 -6.34 25.75 -35.57
C GLY A 591 -5.24 26.16 -34.57
N ILE A 592 -5.58 26.94 -33.53
CA ILE A 592 -4.74 27.26 -32.37
C ILE A 592 -5.42 26.76 -31.09
N LEU A 593 -4.70 26.02 -30.24
CA LEU A 593 -5.15 25.51 -28.95
C LEU A 593 -4.59 26.37 -27.81
N HIS A 594 -5.46 27.21 -27.23
CA HIS A 594 -5.19 27.95 -25.99
C HIS A 594 -6.07 27.41 -24.84
N PRO A 595 -5.54 27.19 -23.62
CA PRO A 595 -6.27 26.56 -22.51
C PRO A 595 -7.68 27.07 -22.24
N GLU A 596 -7.82 28.39 -22.18
CA GLU A 596 -9.04 29.08 -21.78
C GLU A 596 -10.05 29.16 -22.92
N THR A 597 -9.56 29.31 -24.15
CA THR A 597 -10.39 29.29 -25.36
C THR A 597 -10.90 27.87 -25.62
N PHE A 598 -10.08 26.85 -25.33
CA PHE A 598 -10.50 25.45 -25.38
C PHE A 598 -11.58 25.16 -24.35
N LEU A 599 -11.42 25.63 -23.11
CA LEU A 599 -12.48 25.51 -22.09
C LEU A 599 -13.78 26.19 -22.54
N LYS A 600 -13.69 27.42 -23.06
CA LYS A 600 -14.85 28.14 -23.61
C LYS A 600 -15.56 27.36 -24.70
N HIS A 601 -14.81 26.79 -25.64
CA HIS A 601 -15.40 25.96 -26.70
C HIS A 601 -16.12 24.74 -26.11
N ILE A 602 -15.49 23.99 -25.20
CA ILE A 602 -16.10 22.82 -24.56
C ILE A 602 -17.40 23.18 -23.84
N LEU A 603 -17.38 24.26 -23.05
CA LEU A 603 -18.55 24.70 -22.30
C LEU A 603 -19.70 25.13 -23.23
N GLN A 604 -19.42 25.92 -24.27
CA GLN A 604 -20.44 26.40 -25.21
C GLN A 604 -21.07 25.31 -26.07
N THR A 605 -20.36 24.21 -26.32
CA THR A 605 -20.79 23.16 -27.25
C THR A 605 -21.45 21.96 -26.57
N HIS A 606 -21.14 21.68 -25.31
CA HIS A 606 -21.52 20.41 -24.69
C HIS A 606 -22.35 20.55 -23.40
N THR A 607 -22.49 21.73 -22.80
CA THR A 607 -23.15 21.87 -21.49
C THR A 607 -23.75 23.25 -21.26
N THR A 608 -24.62 23.37 -20.27
CA THR A 608 -25.16 24.65 -19.80
C THR A 608 -24.26 25.22 -18.71
N PHE A 609 -23.77 26.44 -18.90
CA PHE A 609 -22.93 27.12 -17.93
C PHE A 609 -23.31 28.60 -17.76
N GLN A 610 -22.93 29.19 -16.64
CA GLN A 610 -23.07 30.63 -16.36
C GLN A 610 -21.79 31.17 -15.71
N VAL A 611 -21.46 32.41 -16.02
CA VAL A 611 -20.36 33.13 -15.35
C VAL A 611 -20.93 33.78 -14.09
N ASP A 612 -20.39 33.40 -12.94
CA ASP A 612 -20.78 33.96 -11.64
C ASP A 612 -19.83 35.08 -11.22
N ASN A 613 -20.27 36.33 -11.40
CA ASN A 613 -19.53 37.51 -10.98
C ASN A 613 -19.40 37.64 -9.44
N GLU A 614 -20.17 36.88 -8.66
CA GLU A 614 -19.97 36.81 -7.22
C GLU A 614 -18.82 35.88 -6.83
N THR A 615 -18.42 34.96 -7.71
CA THR A 615 -17.30 34.06 -7.49
C THR A 615 -16.04 34.71 -8.05
N SER A 616 -15.20 35.23 -7.17
CA SER A 616 -13.89 35.79 -7.52
C SER A 616 -12.77 34.91 -6.96
N ASP A 617 -11.81 34.57 -7.81
CA ASP A 617 -10.57 33.91 -7.41
C ASP A 617 -9.41 34.90 -7.33
N ASP A 618 -8.73 34.89 -6.19
CA ASP A 618 -7.45 35.55 -6.00
C ASP A 618 -6.37 34.47 -6.08
N VAL A 619 -5.44 34.62 -7.01
CA VAL A 619 -4.24 33.76 -7.08
C VAL A 619 -3.19 34.34 -6.15
N ILE A 620 -2.60 33.53 -5.27
CA ILE A 620 -1.47 33.98 -4.44
C ILE A 620 -0.31 34.35 -5.38
N GLN A 621 0.17 35.60 -5.30
CA GLN A 621 1.27 36.09 -6.13
C GLN A 621 2.61 35.44 -5.73
N ARG A 622 3.49 35.26 -6.72
CA ARG A 622 4.79 34.62 -6.50
C ARG A 622 5.75 35.51 -5.68
N GLY A 623 6.43 35.00 -4.65
CA GLY A 623 7.36 35.74 -3.79
C GLY A 623 8.40 34.89 -3.06
N GLN A 624 9.54 35.48 -2.67
CA GLN A 624 10.69 34.77 -2.06
C GLN A 624 10.39 34.00 -0.76
N ASN A 625 9.35 34.40 -0.02
CA ASN A 625 8.95 33.81 1.27
C ASN A 625 7.56 33.14 1.21
N GLN A 626 6.98 33.04 0.01
CA GLN A 626 5.72 32.35 -0.23
C GLN A 626 6.00 31.14 -1.10
N CYS A 627 5.16 30.14 -1.00
CA CYS A 627 5.43 28.84 -1.60
C CYS A 627 5.21 28.88 -3.14
N HIS A 628 4.62 29.98 -3.65
CA HIS A 628 4.53 30.35 -5.07
C HIS A 628 5.52 31.45 -5.43
#